data_AF-A0A530CM67-F1
#
_entry.id   AF-A0A530CM67-F1
#
_cell.length_a   1.000
_cell.length_b   1.000
_cell.length_c   1.000
_cell.angle_alpha   90.00
_cell.angle_beta   90.00
_cell.angle_gamma   90.00
#
_symmetry.space_group_name_H-M   'P 1'
#
loop_
_entity.id
_entity.type
_entity.pdbx_description
1 polymer ?
#
loop_
_entity_poly.entity_id
_entity_poly.type
_entity_poly.pdbx_seq_one_letter_code
_entity_poly.pdbx_strand_id
1 'polypeptide(L)'
;MPEISSSKYMVQATWDDVPHLDAKAKAEMLAEIPPWVRDARTRGEPSMGSGAIYPIPLSDIEVDPFPIGKFWKRGYALDVGWNRTAALWGAQDPSTGVIYLYAEHYQGQQLPIVHAAAIRARGDWIQGCIDPAARGRSQRDGEKLISEYRGETCRLKLIPAINEVNTGLEQVWQALALGRLKIFKTLQHFKMEYRVYRRDEHGAVVKKNDHLMDTMRYLWMTWDKVASLPSTGPQATAFRAADSRAGM
;
A
#
# COMPACT_ATOMS: atom_id res chain seq x y z
N MET A 1 -12.24 -14.71 20.63
CA MET A 1 -10.82 -14.29 20.58
C MET A 1 -9.99 -15.54 20.35
N PRO A 2 -8.99 -15.54 19.44
CA PRO A 2 -8.42 -16.80 18.98
C PRO A 2 -7.35 -17.32 19.95
N GLU A 3 -7.48 -18.60 20.27
CA GLU A 3 -6.48 -19.43 20.92
C GLU A 3 -5.21 -19.46 20.04
N ILE A 4 -4.02 -19.16 20.60
CA ILE A 4 -2.76 -19.14 19.81
C ILE A 4 -2.21 -20.55 19.65
N SER A 5 -2.34 -21.39 20.68
CA SER A 5 -2.11 -22.83 20.67
C SER A 5 -2.87 -23.44 21.85
N SER A 6 -2.98 -24.77 21.88
CA SER A 6 -3.62 -25.53 22.98
C SER A 6 -3.03 -25.29 24.38
N SER A 7 -1.93 -24.55 24.48
CA SER A 7 -1.22 -24.21 25.72
C SER A 7 -0.97 -22.72 25.92
N LYS A 8 -1.42 -21.85 24.99
CA LYS A 8 -1.13 -20.41 25.04
C LYS A 8 -2.36 -19.56 24.74
N TYR A 9 -2.61 -18.64 25.65
CA TYR A 9 -3.65 -17.63 25.59
C TYR A 9 -3.01 -16.24 25.60
N MET A 10 -3.49 -15.33 24.75
CA MET A 10 -2.98 -13.96 24.66
C MET A 10 -4.10 -12.98 24.99
N VAL A 11 -3.80 -12.06 25.90
CA VAL A 11 -4.66 -10.92 26.24
C VAL A 11 -3.92 -9.65 25.84
N GLN A 12 -4.54 -8.85 24.98
CA GLN A 12 -4.07 -7.51 24.68
C GLN A 12 -4.85 -6.55 25.57
N ALA A 13 -4.17 -5.94 26.53
CA ALA A 13 -4.74 -4.94 27.44
C ALA A 13 -4.36 -3.52 26.98
N THR A 14 -5.29 -2.60 27.16
CA THR A 14 -5.22 -1.19 26.79
C THR A 14 -5.45 -0.29 28.00
N TRP A 15 -5.24 1.01 27.86
CA TRP A 15 -5.60 1.99 28.89
C TRP A 15 -7.10 2.02 29.21
N ASP A 16 -7.95 1.53 28.32
CA ASP A 16 -9.39 1.47 28.55
C ASP A 16 -9.80 0.28 29.43
N ASP A 17 -8.90 -0.69 29.59
CA ASP A 17 -9.08 -1.83 30.51
C ASP A 17 -8.65 -1.50 31.95
N VAL A 18 -8.19 -0.27 32.20
CA VAL A 18 -7.58 0.17 33.47
C VAL A 18 -8.49 1.17 34.20
N PRO A 19 -9.33 0.74 35.16
CA PRO A 19 -10.38 1.58 35.75
C PRO A 19 -9.86 2.71 36.66
N HIS A 20 -8.60 2.68 37.06
CA HIS A 20 -7.98 3.73 37.89
C HIS A 20 -7.33 4.85 37.06
N LEU A 21 -7.30 4.73 35.73
CA LEU A 21 -6.78 5.76 34.82
C LEU A 21 -7.94 6.64 34.35
N ASP A 22 -8.11 7.80 34.99
CA ASP A 22 -9.10 8.79 34.58
C ASP A 22 -8.67 9.54 33.31
N ALA A 23 -9.61 10.28 32.69
CA ALA A 23 -9.36 10.98 31.43
C ALA A 23 -8.24 12.03 31.54
N LYS A 24 -8.04 12.62 32.72
CA LYS A 24 -7.01 13.63 32.96
C LYS A 24 -5.62 12.98 33.00
N ALA A 25 -5.47 11.90 33.77
CA ALA A 25 -4.24 11.11 33.84
C ALA A 25 -3.85 10.54 32.47
N LYS A 26 -4.83 10.05 31.69
CA LYS A 26 -4.60 9.61 30.30
C LYS A 26 -4.01 10.75 29.44
N ALA A 27 -4.59 11.95 29.50
CA ALA A 27 -4.11 13.08 28.71
C ALA A 27 -2.69 13.53 29.10
N GLU A 28 -2.39 13.61 30.40
CA GLU A 28 -1.07 13.98 30.92
C GLU A 28 0.00 12.95 30.51
N MET A 29 -0.26 11.66 30.71
CA MET A 29 0.66 10.59 30.29
C MET A 29 0.86 10.56 28.77
N LEU A 30 -0.19 10.81 27.97
CA LEU A 30 -0.10 10.82 26.51
C LEU A 30 0.80 11.95 25.98
N ALA A 31 0.81 13.10 26.67
CA ALA A 31 1.64 14.25 26.30
C ALA A 31 3.14 13.95 26.45
N GLU A 32 3.52 13.17 27.47
CA GLU A 32 4.91 12.77 27.73
C GLU A 32 5.38 11.63 26.82
N ILE A 33 4.45 10.81 26.30
CA ILE A 33 4.79 9.67 25.46
C ILE A 33 5.08 10.14 24.03
N PRO A 34 6.28 9.87 23.47
CA PRO A 34 6.60 10.22 22.10
C PRO A 34 5.66 9.53 21.09
N PRO A 35 5.26 10.18 19.99
CA PRO A 35 4.25 9.67 19.07
C PRO A 35 4.45 8.22 18.62
N TRP A 36 5.68 7.83 18.28
CA TRP A 36 6.02 6.51 17.75
C TRP A 36 5.87 5.34 18.75
N VAL A 37 5.73 5.61 20.06
CA VAL A 37 5.46 4.58 21.09
C VAL A 37 4.09 4.72 21.73
N ARG A 38 3.27 5.72 21.34
CA ARG A 38 1.93 5.93 21.93
C ARG A 38 1.07 4.70 21.80
N ASP A 39 0.92 4.16 20.60
CA ASP A 39 0.04 3.02 20.34
C ASP A 39 0.45 1.76 21.12
N ALA A 40 1.76 1.53 21.31
CA ALA A 40 2.25 0.47 22.18
C ALA A 40 1.96 0.71 23.66
N ARG A 41 2.15 1.95 24.12
CA ARG A 41 1.97 2.31 25.53
C ARG A 41 0.49 2.42 25.92
N THR A 42 -0.40 2.76 24.99
CA THR A 42 -1.82 3.02 25.26
C THR A 42 -2.72 1.86 24.86
N ARG A 43 -2.45 1.19 23.72
CA ARG A 43 -3.31 0.13 23.17
C ARG A 43 -2.67 -1.26 23.22
N GLY A 44 -1.47 -1.38 23.78
CA GLY A 44 -0.72 -2.64 23.80
C GLY A 44 -0.39 -3.15 22.40
N GLU A 45 -0.40 -2.28 21.39
CA GLU A 45 -0.05 -2.66 20.02
C GLU A 45 1.47 -2.87 19.94
N PRO A 46 1.97 -4.01 19.45
CA PRO A 46 3.40 -4.20 19.31
C PRO A 46 4.01 -3.08 18.45
N SER A 47 4.81 -2.21 19.07
CA SER A 47 5.64 -1.22 18.39
C SER A 47 7.09 -1.41 18.79
N MET A 48 7.99 -1.24 17.83
CA MET A 48 9.43 -1.25 18.10
C MET A 48 9.85 0.14 18.58
N GLY A 49 10.84 0.21 19.47
CA GLY A 49 11.40 1.45 20.02
C GLY A 49 12.13 2.33 18.99
N SER A 50 13.29 2.89 19.35
CA SER A 50 14.13 3.67 18.43
C SER A 50 14.44 2.89 17.15
N GLY A 51 14.22 3.49 15.97
CA GLY A 51 14.57 2.90 14.67
C GLY A 51 13.42 2.67 13.69
N ALA A 52 12.17 2.99 14.03
CA ALA A 52 11.06 2.96 13.07
C ALA A 52 11.36 3.83 11.85
N ILE A 53 11.14 3.31 10.64
CA ILE A 53 11.38 4.07 9.40
C ILE A 53 10.35 5.19 9.24
N TYR A 54 9.10 4.92 9.60
CA TYR A 54 8.02 5.89 9.61
C TYR A 54 7.55 6.11 11.05
N PRO A 55 8.05 7.15 11.75
CA PRO A 55 7.68 7.42 13.14
C PRO A 55 6.33 8.16 13.25
N ILE A 56 5.32 7.70 12.53
CA ILE A 56 3.96 8.29 12.51
C ILE A 56 2.98 7.23 13.04
N PRO A 57 2.14 7.56 14.03
CA PRO A 57 1.09 6.65 14.49
C PRO A 57 0.15 6.23 13.36
N LEU A 58 -0.29 4.98 13.36
CA LEU A 58 -1.23 4.50 12.34
C LEU A 58 -2.54 5.31 12.39
N SER A 59 -2.99 5.71 13.59
CA SER A 59 -4.18 6.55 13.79
C SER A 59 -4.16 7.86 13.01
N ASP A 60 -2.97 8.39 12.71
CA ASP A 60 -2.82 9.70 12.07
C ASP A 60 -2.92 9.59 10.54
N ILE A 61 -2.71 8.38 10.00
CA ILE A 61 -2.72 8.10 8.55
C ILE A 61 -3.90 7.22 8.13
N GLU A 62 -4.57 6.57 9.08
CA GLU A 62 -5.72 5.71 8.85
C GLU A 62 -7.02 6.49 8.63
N VAL A 63 -7.82 6.01 7.69
CA VAL A 63 -9.18 6.50 7.42
C VAL A 63 -10.16 5.33 7.31
N ASP A 64 -11.41 5.58 7.68
CA ASP A 64 -12.48 4.61 7.45
C ASP A 64 -12.69 4.40 5.94
N PRO A 65 -12.93 3.16 5.49
CA PRO A 65 -13.18 2.89 4.09
C PRO A 65 -14.37 3.68 3.56
N PHE A 66 -14.20 4.28 2.38
CA PHE A 66 -15.27 4.98 1.68
C PHE A 66 -15.28 4.57 0.20
N PRO A 67 -16.41 4.79 -0.52
CA PRO A 67 -16.48 4.51 -1.94
C PRO A 67 -15.49 5.37 -2.74
N ILE A 68 -14.54 4.73 -3.41
CA ILE A 68 -13.61 5.44 -4.31
C ILE A 68 -14.38 5.98 -5.51
N GLY A 69 -14.25 7.28 -5.77
CA GLY A 69 -14.94 7.96 -6.85
C GLY A 69 -14.72 7.31 -8.21
N LYS A 70 -15.76 7.38 -9.06
CA LYS A 70 -15.76 6.78 -10.39
C LYS A 70 -14.65 7.33 -11.28
N PHE A 71 -14.32 8.62 -11.15
CA PHE A 71 -13.34 9.31 -11.99
C PHE A 71 -12.01 9.58 -11.27
N TRP A 72 -11.76 8.88 -10.17
CA TRP A 72 -10.48 9.00 -9.46
C TRP A 72 -9.41 8.22 -10.21
N LYS A 73 -8.21 8.80 -10.32
CA LYS A 73 -7.07 8.09 -10.87
C LYS A 73 -6.71 6.93 -9.94
N ARG A 74 -6.42 5.76 -10.50
CA ARG A 74 -6.00 4.57 -9.77
C ARG A 74 -4.72 4.00 -10.36
N GLY A 75 -3.90 3.45 -9.49
CA GLY A 75 -2.70 2.72 -9.84
C GLY A 75 -2.40 1.68 -8.78
N TYR A 76 -1.52 0.73 -9.08
CA TYR A 76 -0.99 -0.19 -8.08
C TYR A 76 0.50 -0.38 -8.23
N ALA A 77 1.13 -0.90 -7.18
CA ALA A 77 2.48 -1.45 -7.29
C ALA A 77 2.45 -2.93 -6.93
N LEU A 78 3.44 -3.67 -7.41
CA LEU A 78 3.60 -5.10 -7.25
C LEU A 78 5.04 -5.40 -6.84
N ASP A 79 5.21 -6.03 -5.67
CA ASP A 79 6.46 -6.64 -5.23
C ASP A 79 6.33 -8.17 -5.31
N VAL A 80 7.16 -8.80 -6.13
CA VAL A 80 7.08 -10.24 -6.38
C VAL A 80 8.17 -10.97 -5.64
N GLY A 81 7.77 -11.96 -4.85
CA GLY A 81 8.67 -12.86 -4.15
C GLY A 81 8.05 -14.24 -4.00
N TRP A 82 8.90 -15.27 -3.98
CA TRP A 82 8.42 -16.65 -3.80
C TRP A 82 7.68 -16.85 -2.47
N ASN A 83 8.27 -16.36 -1.38
CA ASN A 83 7.67 -16.44 -0.05
C ASN A 83 6.49 -15.48 0.13
N ARG A 84 6.47 -14.39 -0.64
CA ARG A 84 5.41 -13.39 -0.61
C ARG A 84 5.41 -12.54 -1.87
N THR A 85 4.26 -12.50 -2.52
CA THR A 85 3.91 -11.49 -3.53
C THR A 85 2.91 -10.53 -2.91
N ALA A 86 3.23 -9.24 -2.97
CA ALA A 86 2.43 -8.17 -2.43
C ALA A 86 2.00 -7.20 -3.53
N ALA A 87 0.76 -6.74 -3.50
CA ALA A 87 0.30 -5.65 -4.34
C ALA A 87 -0.51 -4.66 -3.51
N LEU A 88 -0.40 -3.37 -3.83
CA LEU A 88 -1.05 -2.29 -3.10
C LEU A 88 -1.65 -1.30 -4.08
N TRP A 89 -2.93 -0.96 -3.89
CA TRP A 89 -3.65 -0.04 -4.77
C TRP A 89 -3.80 1.32 -4.14
N GLY A 90 -3.51 2.36 -4.92
CA GLY A 90 -3.78 3.75 -4.60
C GLY A 90 -4.89 4.32 -5.46
N ALA A 91 -5.68 5.22 -4.88
CA ALA A 91 -6.62 6.06 -5.61
C ALA A 91 -6.42 7.52 -5.21
N GLN A 92 -6.32 8.42 -6.18
CA GLN A 92 -6.11 9.84 -5.93
C GLN A 92 -7.44 10.60 -6.01
N ASP A 93 -7.73 11.33 -4.94
CA ASP A 93 -8.81 12.30 -4.92
C ASP A 93 -8.44 13.51 -5.80
N PRO A 94 -9.19 13.81 -6.86
CA PRO A 94 -8.90 14.93 -7.75
C PRO A 94 -9.07 16.30 -7.09
N SER A 95 -9.82 16.39 -5.98
CA SER A 95 -10.08 17.66 -5.29
C SER A 95 -8.96 18.05 -4.33
N THR A 96 -8.39 17.07 -3.63
CA THR A 96 -7.36 17.29 -2.60
C THR A 96 -5.96 16.86 -3.05
N GLY A 97 -5.87 16.03 -4.08
CA GLY A 97 -4.63 15.40 -4.53
C GLY A 97 -4.13 14.28 -3.61
N VAL A 98 -4.85 13.96 -2.53
CA VAL A 98 -4.51 12.90 -1.57
C VAL A 98 -4.63 11.54 -2.24
N ILE A 99 -3.63 10.68 -2.01
CA ILE A 99 -3.66 9.28 -2.43
C ILE A 99 -4.13 8.43 -1.25
N TYR A 100 -5.16 7.63 -1.49
CA TYR A 100 -5.70 6.68 -0.53
C TYR A 100 -5.29 5.26 -0.94
N LEU A 101 -4.54 4.58 -0.08
CA LEU A 101 -4.30 3.15 -0.21
C LEU A 101 -5.54 2.41 0.24
N TYR A 102 -6.19 1.68 -0.66
CA TYR A 102 -7.55 1.17 -0.43
C TYR A 102 -7.71 -0.34 -0.59
N ALA A 103 -6.75 -1.02 -1.24
CA ALA A 103 -6.74 -2.46 -1.36
C ALA A 103 -5.31 -3.01 -1.26
N GLU A 104 -5.19 -4.24 -0.76
CA GLU A 104 -3.94 -5.00 -0.71
C GLU A 104 -4.17 -6.43 -1.23
N HIS A 105 -3.12 -7.01 -1.80
CA HIS A 105 -2.98 -8.42 -2.11
C HIS A 105 -1.72 -8.90 -1.41
N TYR A 106 -1.79 -10.01 -0.67
CA TYR A 106 -0.68 -10.45 0.17
C TYR A 106 -0.63 -11.98 0.27
N GLN A 107 0.02 -12.64 -0.69
CA GLN A 107 0.03 -14.11 -0.78
C GLN A 107 1.37 -14.62 -1.32
N GLY A 108 1.89 -15.70 -0.76
CA GLY A 108 3.11 -16.37 -1.24
C GLY A 108 2.84 -17.73 -1.86
N GLN A 109 3.88 -18.35 -2.43
CA GLN A 109 3.89 -19.74 -2.90
C GLN A 109 2.75 -20.06 -3.88
N GLN A 110 2.52 -19.16 -4.84
CA GLN A 110 1.52 -19.34 -5.89
C GLN A 110 2.12 -19.00 -7.25
N LEU A 111 1.42 -19.42 -8.30
CA LEU A 111 1.79 -19.14 -9.68
C LEU A 111 1.48 -17.68 -10.04
N PRO A 112 2.26 -17.05 -10.95
CA PRO A 112 2.02 -15.70 -11.44
C PRO A 112 0.59 -15.45 -11.95
N ILE A 113 -0.02 -16.43 -12.62
CA ILE A 113 -1.41 -16.33 -13.11
C ILE A 113 -2.43 -16.14 -11.98
N VAL A 114 -2.21 -16.75 -10.82
CA VAL A 114 -3.11 -16.65 -9.66
C VAL A 114 -3.04 -15.23 -9.09
N HIS A 115 -1.83 -14.70 -8.92
CA HIS A 115 -1.62 -13.32 -8.50
C HIS A 115 -2.20 -12.32 -9.51
N ALA A 116 -1.94 -12.55 -10.81
CA ALA A 116 -2.46 -11.69 -11.86
C ALA A 116 -4.00 -11.69 -11.91
N ALA A 117 -4.64 -12.85 -11.73
CA ALA A 117 -6.10 -12.93 -11.65
C ALA A 117 -6.67 -12.13 -10.47
N ALA A 118 -6.07 -12.23 -9.28
CA ALA A 118 -6.47 -11.45 -8.11
C ALA A 118 -6.30 -9.94 -8.34
N ILE A 119 -5.22 -9.54 -9.00
CA ILE A 119 -4.94 -8.13 -9.33
C ILE A 119 -5.98 -7.59 -10.32
N ARG A 120 -6.20 -8.33 -11.41
CA ARG A 120 -7.17 -8.02 -12.47
C ARG A 120 -8.60 -7.89 -11.97
N ALA A 121 -9.00 -8.69 -10.98
CA ALA A 121 -10.31 -8.61 -10.35
C ALA A 121 -10.60 -7.24 -9.69
N ARG A 122 -9.60 -6.38 -9.49
CA ARG A 122 -9.77 -4.99 -9.02
C ARG A 122 -9.96 -3.97 -10.14
N GLY A 123 -9.66 -4.37 -11.38
CA GLY A 123 -9.85 -3.58 -12.58
C GLY A 123 -8.72 -3.81 -13.58
N ASP A 124 -9.00 -4.56 -14.65
CA ASP A 124 -8.07 -4.83 -15.77
C ASP A 124 -7.51 -3.57 -16.43
N TRP A 125 -8.21 -2.44 -16.28
CA TRP A 125 -7.79 -1.18 -16.83
C TRP A 125 -6.67 -0.51 -16.03
N ILE A 126 -6.51 -0.84 -14.74
CA ILE A 126 -5.58 -0.18 -13.83
C ILE A 126 -4.15 -0.57 -14.19
N GLN A 127 -3.30 0.42 -14.42
CA GLN A 127 -1.87 0.23 -14.63
C GLN A 127 -1.14 0.12 -13.29
N GLY A 128 -0.09 -0.69 -13.25
CA GLY A 128 0.77 -0.79 -12.08
C GLY A 128 2.26 -0.77 -12.41
N CYS A 129 3.08 -0.72 -11.37
CA CYS A 129 4.53 -0.84 -11.49
C CYS A 129 5.04 -2.09 -10.76
N ILE A 130 6.21 -2.57 -11.20
CA ILE A 130 6.89 -3.75 -10.65
C ILE A 130 8.40 -3.47 -10.58
N ASP A 131 9.04 -3.89 -9.49
CA ASP A 131 10.49 -3.77 -9.35
C ASP A 131 11.22 -4.68 -10.38
N PRO A 132 12.05 -4.11 -11.29
CA PRO A 132 12.82 -4.91 -12.25
C PRO A 132 13.82 -5.86 -11.60
N ALA A 133 14.24 -5.60 -10.37
CA ALA A 133 15.24 -6.39 -9.66
C ALA A 133 14.65 -7.34 -8.61
N ALA A 134 13.37 -7.72 -8.75
CA ALA A 134 12.58 -8.58 -7.85
C ALA A 134 13.45 -9.45 -6.91
N ARG A 135 13.65 -8.93 -5.69
CA ARG A 135 14.37 -9.49 -4.52
C ARG A 135 15.45 -10.54 -4.84
N GLY A 136 16.54 -10.09 -5.46
CA GLY A 136 17.78 -10.89 -5.59
C GLY A 136 17.85 -11.78 -6.83
N ARG A 137 16.89 -11.63 -7.74
CA ARG A 137 17.01 -12.19 -9.10
C ARG A 137 18.06 -11.43 -9.89
N SER A 138 18.76 -12.14 -10.77
CA SER A 138 19.56 -11.46 -11.79
C SER A 138 18.65 -10.57 -12.63
N GLN A 139 19.19 -9.47 -13.18
CA GLN A 139 18.41 -8.55 -14.01
C GLN A 139 17.68 -9.28 -15.15
N ARG A 140 18.32 -10.31 -15.75
CA ARG A 140 17.73 -11.16 -16.80
C ARG A 140 16.52 -11.97 -16.30
N ASP A 141 16.55 -12.45 -15.07
CA ASP A 141 15.45 -13.22 -14.48
C ASP A 141 14.29 -12.31 -14.05
N GLY A 142 14.59 -11.07 -13.64
CA GLY A 142 13.59 -10.04 -13.38
C GLY A 142 12.85 -9.61 -14.65
N GLU A 143 13.56 -9.37 -15.74
CA GLU A 143 12.97 -9.03 -17.05
C GLU A 143 12.06 -10.13 -17.59
N LYS A 144 12.46 -11.40 -17.44
CA LYS A 144 11.62 -12.56 -17.80
C LYS A 144 10.34 -12.62 -16.96
N LEU A 145 10.46 -12.41 -15.66
CA LEU A 145 9.30 -12.40 -14.75
C LEU A 145 8.31 -11.29 -15.12
N ILE A 146 8.80 -10.09 -15.39
CA ILE A 146 7.96 -8.97 -15.85
C ILE A 146 7.26 -9.33 -17.16
N SER A 147 7.99 -9.95 -18.09
CA SER A 147 7.44 -10.40 -19.37
C SER A 147 6.34 -11.45 -19.18
N GLU A 148 6.50 -12.36 -18.22
CA GLU A 148 5.48 -13.36 -17.85
C GLU A 148 4.20 -12.69 -17.31
N TYR A 149 4.32 -11.72 -16.39
CA TYR A 149 3.15 -10.99 -15.88
C TYR A 149 2.46 -10.12 -16.93
N ARG A 150 3.19 -9.61 -17.92
CA ARG A 150 2.62 -8.85 -19.05
C ARG A 150 2.02 -9.74 -20.15
N GLY A 151 2.49 -10.98 -20.27
CA GLY A 151 2.11 -11.90 -21.33
C GLY A 151 0.61 -12.23 -21.34
N GLU A 152 0.15 -12.89 -22.41
CA GLU A 152 -1.27 -13.14 -22.69
C GLU A 152 -2.03 -13.87 -21.58
N THR A 153 -1.32 -14.63 -20.74
CA THR A 153 -1.89 -15.34 -19.60
C THR A 153 -2.23 -14.39 -18.45
N CYS A 154 -1.31 -13.52 -18.08
CA CYS A 154 -1.41 -12.65 -16.91
C CYS A 154 -1.96 -11.25 -17.24
N ARG A 155 -1.72 -10.73 -18.45
CA ARG A 155 -2.27 -9.48 -19.01
C ARG A 155 -2.19 -8.28 -18.09
N LEU A 156 -1.19 -8.22 -17.20
CA LEU A 156 -1.02 -7.08 -16.33
C LEU A 156 -0.37 -5.93 -17.09
N LYS A 157 -0.97 -4.74 -16.96
CA LYS A 157 -0.40 -3.48 -17.45
C LYS A 157 0.67 -3.01 -16.48
N LEU A 158 1.90 -3.48 -16.65
CA LEU A 158 3.01 -3.18 -15.76
C LEU A 158 4.05 -2.28 -16.41
N ILE A 159 4.64 -1.36 -15.66
CA ILE A 159 5.86 -0.62 -16.00
C ILE A 159 6.95 -0.85 -14.94
N PRO A 160 8.24 -0.65 -15.26
CA PRO A 160 9.29 -0.71 -14.23
C PRO A 160 9.06 0.33 -13.14
N ALA A 161 9.18 -0.08 -11.88
CA ALA A 161 9.09 0.82 -10.73
C ALA A 161 10.34 1.70 -10.60
N ILE A 162 10.13 2.92 -10.11
CA ILE A 162 11.18 3.80 -9.61
C ILE A 162 11.52 3.31 -8.20
N ASN A 163 12.69 2.67 -8.03
CA ASN A 163 12.99 1.79 -6.89
C ASN A 163 14.09 2.32 -5.95
N GLU A 164 14.49 3.59 -6.07
CA GLU A 164 15.46 4.25 -5.20
C GLU A 164 14.97 4.19 -3.73
N VAL A 165 15.76 3.53 -2.88
CA VAL A 165 15.35 3.23 -1.50
C VAL A 165 15.34 4.49 -0.64
N ASN A 166 16.48 5.13 -0.42
CA ASN A 166 16.59 6.26 0.53
C ASN A 166 15.66 7.42 0.14
N THR A 167 15.73 7.86 -1.12
CA THR A 167 14.86 8.91 -1.66
C THR A 167 13.38 8.54 -1.53
N GLY A 168 13.03 7.29 -1.85
CA GLY A 168 11.64 6.83 -1.75
C GLY A 168 11.13 6.78 -0.31
N LEU A 169 11.96 6.36 0.66
CA LEU A 169 11.58 6.36 2.07
C LEU A 169 11.33 7.78 2.58
N GLU A 170 12.19 8.73 2.23
CA GLU A 170 12.04 10.12 2.65
C GLU A 170 10.76 10.74 2.06
N GLN A 171 10.51 10.57 0.76
CA GLN A 171 9.32 11.11 0.12
C GLN A 171 8.02 10.52 0.67
N VAL A 172 7.98 9.20 0.92
CA VAL A 172 6.82 8.56 1.54
C VAL A 172 6.62 9.08 2.96
N TRP A 173 7.69 9.24 3.74
CA TRP A 173 7.58 9.79 5.09
C TRP A 173 6.99 11.20 5.07
N GLN A 174 7.48 12.07 4.20
CA GLN A 174 6.92 13.42 4.01
C GLN A 174 5.44 13.37 3.59
N ALA A 175 5.07 12.46 2.69
CA ALA A 175 3.68 12.31 2.25
C ALA A 175 2.73 11.89 3.38
N LEU A 176 3.16 10.96 4.22
CA LEU A 176 2.41 10.53 5.40
C LEU A 176 2.28 11.67 6.42
N ALA A 177 3.40 12.36 6.71
CA ALA A 177 3.44 13.46 7.68
C ALA A 177 2.56 14.64 7.25
N LEU A 178 2.53 14.96 5.95
CA LEU A 178 1.72 16.04 5.38
C LEU A 178 0.27 15.61 5.06
N GLY A 179 -0.09 14.34 5.33
CA GLY A 179 -1.42 13.82 5.04
C GLY A 179 -1.76 13.67 3.56
N ARG A 180 -0.76 13.69 2.67
CA ARG A 180 -0.91 13.45 1.22
C ARG A 180 -1.08 11.98 0.86
N LEU A 181 -0.70 11.09 1.77
CA LEU A 181 -0.91 9.65 1.67
C LEU A 181 -1.69 9.18 2.90
N LYS A 182 -2.83 8.54 2.67
CA LYS A 182 -3.70 7.97 3.72
C LYS A 182 -3.99 6.51 3.40
N ILE A 183 -4.31 5.72 4.42
CA ILE A 183 -4.55 4.28 4.27
C ILE A 183 -5.93 3.88 4.80
N PHE A 184 -6.59 2.96 4.14
CA PHE A 184 -7.85 2.42 4.64
C PHE A 184 -7.57 1.48 5.84
N LYS A 185 -8.39 1.60 6.89
CA LYS A 185 -8.29 0.74 8.08
C LYS A 185 -8.40 -0.76 7.79
N THR A 186 -8.93 -1.15 6.63
CA THR A 186 -9.08 -2.53 6.18
C THR A 186 -7.77 -3.19 5.75
N LEU A 187 -6.68 -2.44 5.52
CA LEU A 187 -5.39 -2.96 5.06
C LEU A 187 -4.60 -3.62 6.20
N GLN A 188 -5.02 -4.81 6.63
CA GLN A 188 -4.45 -5.47 7.81
C GLN A 188 -2.98 -5.87 7.62
N HIS A 189 -2.61 -6.41 6.46
CA HIS A 189 -1.24 -6.83 6.20
C HIS A 189 -0.30 -5.64 6.12
N PHE A 190 -0.76 -4.54 5.51
CA PHE A 190 -0.01 -3.28 5.52
C PHE A 190 0.32 -2.84 6.93
N LYS A 191 -0.69 -2.81 7.83
CA LYS A 191 -0.50 -2.38 9.22
C LYS A 191 0.47 -3.27 9.99
N MET A 192 0.42 -4.58 9.75
CA MET A 192 1.36 -5.52 10.37
C MET A 192 2.80 -5.24 9.97
N GLU A 193 3.07 -4.99 8.68
CA GLU A 193 4.41 -4.63 8.22
C GLU A 193 4.84 -3.24 8.69
N TYR A 194 3.95 -2.24 8.58
CA TYR A 194 4.23 -0.85 8.97
C TYR A 194 4.74 -0.73 10.41
N ARG A 195 4.10 -1.44 11.35
CA ARG A 195 4.46 -1.42 12.79
C ARG A 195 5.87 -1.94 13.08
N VAL A 196 6.38 -2.86 12.25
CA VAL A 196 7.69 -3.51 12.47
C VAL A 196 8.78 -3.01 11.54
N TYR A 197 8.44 -2.11 10.60
CA TYR A 197 9.33 -1.59 9.58
C TYR A 197 10.34 -0.59 10.16
N ARG A 198 11.62 -0.96 10.11
CA ARG A 198 12.67 -0.33 10.91
C ARG A 198 14.05 -0.38 10.26
N ARG A 199 14.93 0.47 10.76
CA ARG A 199 16.37 0.40 10.55
C ARG A 199 17.03 -0.46 11.63
N ASP A 200 18.15 -1.08 11.30
CA ASP A 200 19.04 -1.76 12.24
C ASP A 200 19.98 -0.77 12.96
N GLU A 201 20.85 -1.30 13.81
CA GLU A 201 21.83 -0.53 14.58
C GLU A 201 22.85 0.21 13.69
N HIS A 202 23.01 -0.20 12.44
CA HIS A 202 23.88 0.42 11.46
C HIS A 202 23.13 1.40 10.53
N GLY A 203 21.84 1.63 10.80
CA GLY A 203 20.99 2.52 10.02
C GLY A 203 20.49 1.93 8.70
N ALA A 204 20.72 0.65 8.42
CA ALA A 204 20.23 -0.01 7.22
C ALA A 204 18.81 -0.53 7.41
N VAL A 205 18.02 -0.58 6.33
CA VAL A 205 16.64 -1.09 6.37
C VAL A 205 16.67 -2.59 6.64
N VAL A 206 15.93 -3.04 7.66
CA VAL A 206 15.76 -4.46 7.95
C VAL A 206 14.83 -5.10 6.90
N LYS A 207 15.39 -5.93 6.02
CA LYS A 207 14.66 -6.61 4.93
C LYS A 207 13.84 -7.82 5.42
N LYS A 208 12.87 -7.58 6.30
CA LYS A 208 11.97 -8.61 6.85
C LYS A 208 10.57 -8.05 7.03
N ASN A 209 9.58 -8.69 6.42
CA ASN A 209 8.18 -8.27 6.43
C ASN A 209 8.01 -6.82 5.95
N ASP A 210 8.53 -6.55 4.76
CA ASP A 210 8.63 -5.22 4.14
C ASP A 210 8.04 -5.18 2.72
N HIS A 211 7.28 -6.19 2.30
CA HIS A 211 6.81 -6.30 0.92
C HIS A 211 5.79 -5.20 0.56
N LEU A 212 4.82 -4.95 1.43
CA LEU A 212 3.85 -3.86 1.28
C LEU A 212 4.49 -2.49 1.55
N MET A 213 5.56 -2.42 2.37
CA MET A 213 6.34 -1.18 2.56
C MET A 213 7.10 -0.81 1.29
N ASP A 214 7.76 -1.78 0.65
CA ASP A 214 8.38 -1.63 -0.66
C ASP A 214 7.34 -1.28 -1.72
N THR A 215 6.20 -1.99 -1.71
CA THR A 215 5.09 -1.73 -2.65
C THR A 215 4.55 -0.30 -2.50
N MET A 216 4.37 0.19 -1.27
CA MET A 216 3.97 1.58 -1.01
C MET A 216 5.00 2.57 -1.58
N ARG A 217 6.29 2.31 -1.37
CA ARG A 217 7.37 3.13 -1.91
C ARG A 217 7.36 3.14 -3.44
N TYR A 218 7.27 1.98 -4.09
CA TYR A 218 7.19 1.88 -5.55
C TYR A 218 5.97 2.60 -6.12
N LEU A 219 4.81 2.44 -5.47
CA LEU A 219 3.58 3.11 -5.87
C LEU A 219 3.71 4.63 -5.80
N TRP A 220 4.21 5.14 -4.67
CA TRP A 220 4.41 6.57 -4.48
C TRP A 220 5.39 7.15 -5.51
N MET A 221 6.56 6.53 -5.64
CA MET A 221 7.62 7.00 -6.54
C MET A 221 7.23 6.93 -8.01
N THR A 222 6.34 5.99 -8.37
CA THR A 222 5.95 5.75 -9.77
C THR A 222 4.55 6.27 -10.08
N TRP A 223 3.89 7.00 -9.16
CA TRP A 223 2.47 7.37 -9.26
C TRP A 223 2.14 8.06 -10.58
N ASP A 224 2.91 9.09 -10.95
CA ASP A 224 2.65 9.89 -12.16
C ASP A 224 2.68 9.07 -13.46
N LYS A 225 3.34 7.91 -13.44
CA LYS A 225 3.41 7.01 -14.58
C LYS A 225 2.35 5.91 -14.56
N VAL A 226 1.82 5.52 -13.39
CA VAL A 226 0.83 4.43 -13.27
C VAL A 226 -0.61 4.94 -13.10
N ALA A 227 -0.79 6.15 -12.58
CA ALA A 227 -2.07 6.73 -12.25
C ALA A 227 -2.94 6.87 -13.52
N SER A 228 -3.92 5.98 -13.63
CA SER A 228 -4.78 5.87 -14.79
C SER A 228 -6.21 6.26 -14.42
N LEU A 229 -6.96 6.85 -15.35
CA LEU A 229 -8.41 6.98 -15.21
C LEU A 229 -9.07 5.67 -15.68
N PRO A 230 -10.23 5.30 -15.11
CA PRO A 230 -11.02 4.22 -15.67
C PRO A 230 -11.32 4.54 -17.13
N SER A 231 -11.02 3.58 -18.02
CA SER A 231 -11.36 3.72 -19.43
C SER A 231 -12.87 3.96 -19.50
N THR A 232 -13.29 5.15 -19.95
CA THR A 232 -14.63 5.27 -20.51
C THR A 232 -14.70 4.23 -21.61
N GLY A 233 -15.77 3.43 -21.66
CA GLY A 233 -15.99 2.47 -22.75
C GLY A 233 -15.83 3.12 -24.12
N PRO A 234 -15.81 2.34 -25.22
CA PRO A 234 -15.49 2.85 -26.55
C PRO A 234 -16.19 4.20 -26.77
N GLN A 235 -15.38 5.24 -27.04
CA GLN A 235 -15.91 6.53 -27.45
C GLN A 235 -16.98 6.22 -28.47
N ALA A 236 -18.23 6.60 -28.18
CA ALA A 236 -19.28 6.57 -29.18
C ALA A 236 -18.66 7.25 -30.40
N THR A 237 -18.51 6.48 -31.47
CA THR A 237 -17.97 6.93 -32.74
C THR A 237 -18.59 8.29 -32.99
N ALA A 238 -17.77 9.33 -33.04
CA ALA A 238 -18.23 10.67 -33.35
C ALA A 238 -19.18 10.52 -34.55
N PHE A 239 -20.45 10.87 -34.36
CA PHE A 239 -21.42 10.89 -35.45
C PHE A 239 -20.80 11.79 -36.52
N ARG A 240 -20.22 11.19 -37.56
CA ARG A 240 -19.95 11.92 -38.78
C ARG A 240 -21.32 12.24 -39.33
N ALA A 241 -21.68 13.53 -39.31
CA ALA A 241 -22.86 14.00 -40.02
C ALA A 241 -22.80 13.43 -41.44
N ALA A 242 -23.77 12.59 -41.76
CA ALA A 242 -23.94 12.10 -43.12
C ALA A 242 -24.29 13.31 -44.00
N ASP A 243 -23.40 13.58 -44.95
CA ASP A 243 -23.62 14.30 -46.20
C ASP A 243 -24.29 15.69 -46.13
N SER A 244 -23.52 16.74 -46.38
CA SER A 244 -24.01 18.13 -46.52
C SER A 244 -24.72 18.41 -47.86
N ARG A 245 -25.15 17.38 -48.60
CA ARG A 245 -25.84 17.53 -49.90
C ARG A 245 -27.14 16.74 -50.07
N ALA A 246 -27.73 16.21 -49.00
CA ALA A 246 -29.10 15.69 -49.08
C ALA A 246 -30.10 16.86 -49.10
N GLY A 247 -30.25 17.53 -50.25
CA GLY A 247 -31.19 18.64 -50.40
C GLY A 247 -31.00 19.58 -51.59
N MET A 248 -30.40 19.14 -52.70
CA MET A 248 -30.52 19.82 -54.01
C MET A 248 -30.92 18.83 -55.09
#